data_AF-W4DE17-F1
#
_entry.id   AF-W4DE17-F1
#
_cell.length_a   1.000
_cell.length_b   1.000
_cell.length_c   1.000
_cell.angle_alpha   90.00
_cell.angle_beta   90.00
_cell.angle_gamma   90.00
#
_symmetry.space_group_name_H-M   'P 1'
#
loop_
_entity.id
_entity.type
_entity.pdbx_description
1 polymer ?
#
loop_
_entity_poly.entity_id
_entity_poly.type
_entity_poly.pdbx_seq_one_letter_code
_entity_poly.pdbx_strand_id
1 'polypeptide(L)'
;ESRSSRAVLFLPTQEGRRFTPGGDAEEPWEKTLSGWLQDKAEGLSSYRCGIGTSEYLWDIHTSYNEARKALSISRRLGQGPGGITRYEEMEVYHLLEGLSGPGFEKLFERKLGKLLQYDQEHDSNMLLTFYHYLECRGSLIETANSLYIHRNSVKYRLERIRDITGFDLNDPREQFVCHLCLIYYYLQEK
;
A
#
# COMPACT_ATOMS: atom_id res chain seq x y z
N GLU A 1 -6.88 -30.64 5.41
CA GLU A 1 -8.15 -30.68 4.64
C GLU A 1 -8.26 -29.43 3.78
N SER A 2 -8.47 -29.63 2.48
CA SER A 2 -8.42 -28.59 1.44
C SER A 2 -9.83 -28.09 1.14
N ARG A 3 -10.21 -26.97 1.77
CA ARG A 3 -11.28 -26.09 1.28
C ARG A 3 -10.83 -24.63 1.14
N SER A 4 -9.55 -24.36 1.33
CA SER A 4 -9.03 -23.00 1.40
C SER A 4 -7.95 -22.83 0.35
N SER A 5 -8.11 -21.88 -0.57
CA SER A 5 -7.07 -21.34 -1.46
C SER A 5 -6.00 -20.54 -0.68
N ARG A 6 -5.66 -21.01 0.53
CA ARG A 6 -4.81 -20.34 1.52
C ARG A 6 -3.87 -21.36 2.16
N ALA A 7 -2.59 -21.04 2.14
CA ALA A 7 -1.57 -21.74 2.90
C ALA A 7 -1.00 -20.78 3.97
N VAL A 8 -0.57 -21.34 5.10
CA VAL A 8 0.16 -20.61 6.14
C VAL A 8 1.47 -21.37 6.34
N LEU A 9 2.59 -20.67 6.21
CA LEU A 9 3.93 -21.22 6.35
C LEU A 9 4.58 -20.56 7.57
N PHE A 10 5.20 -21.36 8.43
CA PHE A 10 6.05 -20.89 9.52
C PHE A 10 7.48 -21.25 9.17
N LEU A 11 8.32 -20.22 9.01
CA LEU A 11 9.66 -20.36 8.47
C LEU A 11 10.68 -20.04 9.58
N PRO A 12 11.58 -20.97 9.92
CA PRO A 12 12.53 -20.77 11.01
C PRO A 12 13.63 -19.78 10.59
N THR A 13 13.85 -18.71 11.35
CA THR A 13 15.02 -17.84 11.16
C THR A 13 16.26 -18.46 11.82
N GLN A 14 17.46 -18.27 11.25
CA GLN A 14 18.68 -18.88 11.81
C GLN A 14 19.06 -18.30 13.19
N GLU A 15 18.63 -17.07 13.49
CA GLU A 15 18.89 -16.42 14.77
C GLU A 15 17.87 -16.86 15.84
N GLY A 16 18.19 -17.95 16.55
CA GLY A 16 17.48 -18.35 17.77
C GLY A 16 17.59 -17.36 18.96
N ARG A 17 18.15 -16.15 18.76
CA ARG A 17 18.33 -15.11 19.79
C ARG A 17 18.29 -13.70 19.18
N ARG A 18 17.12 -13.06 19.22
CA ARG A 18 16.81 -11.66 18.82
C ARG A 18 17.13 -11.30 17.37
N PHE A 19 16.09 -10.92 16.64
CA PHE A 19 16.20 -10.10 15.44
C PHE A 19 16.72 -8.70 15.80
N THR A 20 17.84 -8.29 15.21
CA THR A 20 18.30 -6.89 15.19
C THR A 20 17.90 -6.24 13.86
N PRO A 21 17.16 -5.12 13.85
CA PRO A 21 16.92 -4.37 12.63
C PRO A 21 18.27 -3.85 12.10
N GLY A 22 18.72 -4.39 10.97
CA GLY A 22 19.98 -4.00 10.32
C GLY A 22 21.21 -4.86 10.62
N GLY A 23 21.04 -6.06 11.21
CA GLY A 23 22.10 -7.08 11.30
C GLY A 23 22.30 -7.81 9.97
N ASP A 24 23.54 -8.23 9.71
CA ASP A 24 24.09 -8.75 8.46
C ASP A 24 23.11 -9.51 7.55
N ALA A 25 23.08 -9.10 6.27
CA ALA A 25 22.11 -9.49 5.26
C ALA A 25 22.05 -11.01 4.99
N GLU A 26 21.24 -11.72 5.76
CA GLU A 26 20.55 -12.91 5.26
C GLU A 26 19.71 -12.52 4.05
N GLU A 27 19.61 -13.44 3.09
CA GLU A 27 18.65 -13.31 2.00
C GLU A 27 17.25 -13.20 2.60
N PRO A 28 16.53 -12.07 2.43
CA PRO A 28 15.22 -11.89 3.05
C PRO A 28 14.31 -13.05 2.67
N TRP A 29 13.49 -13.53 3.61
CA TRP A 29 12.54 -14.61 3.35
C TRP A 29 11.68 -14.36 2.11
N GLU A 30 11.44 -13.10 1.76
CA GLU A 30 10.84 -12.67 0.50
C GLU A 30 11.54 -13.25 -0.74
N LYS A 31 12.86 -13.20 -0.84
CA LYS A 31 13.60 -13.71 -2.01
C LYS A 31 13.62 -15.23 -2.05
N THR A 32 13.80 -15.89 -0.90
CA THR A 32 13.69 -17.36 -0.78
C THR A 32 12.29 -17.85 -1.14
N LEU A 33 11.25 -17.20 -0.62
CA LEU A 33 9.85 -17.52 -0.92
C LEU A 33 9.51 -17.23 -2.38
N SER A 34 10.01 -16.14 -2.94
CA SER A 34 9.81 -15.82 -4.36
C SER A 34 10.39 -16.90 -5.25
N GLY A 35 11.63 -17.35 -4.97
CA GLY A 35 12.26 -18.45 -5.70
C GLY A 35 11.52 -19.78 -5.54
N TRP A 36 11.13 -20.12 -4.30
CA TRP A 36 10.35 -21.34 -4.04
C TRP A 36 8.97 -21.31 -4.70
N LEU A 37 8.27 -20.17 -4.65
CA LEU A 37 6.99 -19.99 -5.32
C LEU A 37 7.17 -20.04 -6.83
N GLN A 38 8.21 -19.44 -7.40
CA GLN A 38 8.46 -19.56 -8.84
C GLN A 38 8.69 -21.02 -9.28
N ASP A 39 9.41 -21.82 -8.47
CA ASP A 39 9.66 -23.23 -8.74
C ASP A 39 8.45 -24.15 -8.48
N LYS A 40 7.64 -23.86 -7.45
CA LYS A 40 6.53 -24.73 -6.99
C LYS A 40 5.14 -24.26 -7.40
N ALA A 41 4.99 -23.02 -7.85
CA ALA A 41 3.71 -22.46 -8.29
C ALA A 41 3.45 -22.64 -9.79
N GLU A 42 4.18 -23.54 -10.48
CA GLU A 42 3.83 -23.93 -11.85
C GLU A 42 2.34 -24.35 -11.92
N GLY A 43 1.56 -23.62 -12.72
CA GLY A 43 0.12 -23.83 -12.88
C GLY A 43 -0.79 -22.96 -11.99
N LEU A 44 -0.26 -22.16 -11.06
CA LEU A 44 -1.04 -21.12 -10.37
C LEU A 44 -1.13 -19.88 -11.26
N SER A 45 -2.35 -19.40 -11.54
CA SER A 45 -2.57 -18.19 -12.36
C SER A 45 -2.13 -16.90 -11.67
N SER A 46 -2.16 -16.86 -10.33
CA SER A 46 -1.61 -15.78 -9.50
C SER A 46 -1.54 -16.21 -8.03
N TYR A 47 -0.67 -15.59 -7.24
CA TYR A 47 -0.60 -15.74 -5.78
C TYR A 47 -0.42 -14.39 -5.09
N ARG A 48 -0.86 -14.28 -3.85
CA ARG A 48 -0.50 -13.17 -2.96
C ARG A 48 -0.04 -13.74 -1.63
N CYS A 49 1.10 -13.26 -1.15
CA CYS A 49 1.68 -13.66 0.12
C CYS A 49 1.85 -12.42 1.00
N GLY A 50 1.50 -12.52 2.28
CA GLY A 50 1.88 -11.55 3.29
C GLY A 50 2.90 -12.18 4.22
N ILE A 51 3.94 -11.44 4.58
CA ILE A 51 5.00 -11.86 5.51
C ILE A 51 4.94 -10.96 6.74
N GLY A 52 4.84 -11.54 7.94
CA GLY A 52 5.00 -10.82 9.21
C GLY A 52 6.47 -10.70 9.61
N THR A 53 6.76 -9.95 10.65
CA THR A 53 8.11 -9.86 11.23
C THR A 53 8.55 -11.20 11.81
N SER A 54 9.86 -11.35 12.04
CA SER A 54 10.38 -12.50 12.79
C SER A 54 10.03 -12.34 14.26
N GLU A 55 9.47 -13.40 14.84
CA GLU A 55 9.04 -13.44 16.23
C GLU A 55 9.56 -14.70 16.92
N TYR A 56 9.63 -14.65 18.25
CA TYR A 56 9.85 -15.87 19.01
C TYR A 56 8.72 -16.88 18.79
N LEU A 57 8.99 -18.17 18.96
CA LEU A 57 8.01 -19.24 18.73
C LEU A 57 6.70 -19.03 19.53
N TRP A 58 6.79 -18.50 20.75
CA TRP A 58 5.62 -18.21 21.59
C TRP A 58 4.85 -16.95 21.13
N ASP A 59 5.49 -16.05 20.39
CA ASP A 59 4.91 -14.83 19.82
C ASP A 59 4.55 -14.98 18.33
N ILE A 60 4.59 -16.22 17.79
CA ILE A 60 4.31 -16.52 16.39
C ILE A 60 2.92 -16.06 15.92
N HIS A 61 1.99 -15.91 16.86
CA HIS A 61 0.66 -15.36 16.61
C HIS A 61 0.72 -13.88 16.16
N THR A 62 1.69 -13.10 16.61
CA THR A 62 1.96 -11.72 16.19
C THR A 62 2.34 -11.70 14.71
N SER A 63 3.40 -12.42 14.33
CA SER A 63 3.84 -12.55 12.93
C SER A 63 2.72 -13.09 12.01
N TYR A 64 1.94 -14.05 12.47
CA TYR A 64 0.76 -14.54 11.73
C TYR A 64 -0.29 -13.44 11.49
N ASN A 65 -0.61 -12.65 12.51
CA ASN A 65 -1.58 -11.56 12.38
C ASN A 65 -1.06 -10.45 11.46
N GLU A 66 0.24 -10.15 11.53
CA GLU A 66 0.91 -9.21 10.64
C GLU A 66 0.90 -9.67 9.19
N ALA A 67 1.27 -10.92 8.91
CA ALA A 67 1.17 -11.52 7.57
C ALA A 67 -0.25 -11.40 7.00
N ARG A 68 -1.27 -11.62 7.83
CA ARG A 68 -2.67 -11.45 7.44
C ARG A 68 -3.03 -9.99 7.14
N LYS A 69 -2.54 -9.05 7.93
CA LYS A 69 -2.74 -7.61 7.70
C LYS A 69 -2.07 -7.16 6.41
N ALA A 70 -0.81 -7.53 6.20
CA ALA A 70 -0.06 -7.25 4.97
C ALA A 70 -0.82 -7.76 3.73
N LEU A 71 -1.35 -8.99 3.78
CA LEU A 71 -2.16 -9.56 2.70
C LEU A 71 -3.51 -8.84 2.51
N SER A 72 -4.13 -8.35 3.59
CA SER A 72 -5.40 -7.61 3.52
C SER A 72 -5.19 -6.24 2.89
N ILE A 73 -4.17 -5.51 3.36
CA ILE A 73 -3.83 -4.15 2.89
C ILE A 73 -3.37 -4.20 1.43
N SER A 74 -2.49 -5.14 1.06
CA SER A 74 -2.00 -5.26 -0.31
C SER A 74 -3.09 -5.57 -1.34
N ARG A 75 -4.17 -6.23 -0.92
CA ARG A 75 -5.34 -6.46 -1.78
C ARG A 75 -6.12 -5.18 -2.05
N ARG A 76 -6.23 -4.28 -1.07
CA ARG A 76 -7.00 -3.04 -1.19
C ARG A 76 -6.24 -1.98 -1.99
N LEU A 77 -4.94 -1.86 -1.77
CA LEU A 77 -4.10 -0.86 -2.45
C LEU A 77 -3.81 -1.19 -3.93
N GLY A 78 -4.42 -2.21 -4.51
CA GLY A 78 -4.39 -2.44 -5.96
C GLY A 78 -3.01 -2.80 -6.54
N GLN A 79 -2.00 -3.12 -5.70
CA GLN A 79 -0.77 -3.74 -6.22
C GLN A 79 -1.21 -5.01 -6.97
N GLY A 80 -0.76 -5.18 -8.21
CA GLY A 80 -1.35 -6.07 -9.22
C GLY A 80 -1.52 -7.55 -8.82
N PRO A 81 -1.99 -8.41 -9.74
CA PRO A 81 -2.17 -9.83 -9.47
C PRO A 81 -0.80 -10.51 -9.30
N GLY A 82 -0.30 -10.60 -8.06
CA GLY A 82 0.97 -11.25 -7.80
C GLY A 82 1.79 -10.51 -6.75
N GLY A 83 2.40 -11.24 -5.82
CA GLY A 83 3.50 -10.69 -5.04
C GLY A 83 3.55 -11.13 -3.59
N ILE A 84 4.71 -10.86 -3.01
CA ILE A 84 4.98 -11.00 -1.59
C ILE A 84 4.99 -9.59 -1.01
N THR A 85 4.31 -9.39 0.12
CA THR A 85 4.24 -8.11 0.81
C THR A 85 4.70 -8.29 2.24
N ARG A 86 5.66 -7.49 2.69
CA ARG A 86 6.12 -7.53 4.08
C ARG A 86 5.25 -6.62 4.93
N TYR A 87 5.02 -7.02 6.18
CA TYR A 87 4.23 -6.22 7.10
C TYR A 87 4.90 -4.87 7.41
N GLU A 88 6.23 -4.82 7.49
CA GLU A 88 7.01 -3.59 7.67
C GLU A 88 6.75 -2.56 6.55
N GLU A 89 6.41 -3.00 5.34
CA GLU A 89 6.03 -2.10 4.23
C GLU A 89 4.61 -1.55 4.39
N MET A 90 3.79 -2.23 5.20
CA MET A 90 2.36 -1.98 5.37
C MET A 90 2.00 -1.47 6.78
N GLU A 91 2.97 -1.34 7.68
CA GLU A 91 2.74 -1.05 9.10
C GLU A 91 2.01 0.29 9.31
N VAL A 92 2.38 1.31 8.54
CA VAL A 92 1.76 2.63 8.59
C VAL A 92 0.29 2.55 8.15
N TYR A 93 0.01 1.80 7.09
CA TYR A 93 -1.35 1.57 6.60
C TYR A 93 -2.21 0.85 7.65
N HIS A 94 -1.64 -0.12 8.35
CA HIS A 94 -2.33 -0.79 9.45
C HIS A 94 -2.63 0.16 10.63
N LEU A 95 -1.68 1.02 11.01
CA LEU A 95 -1.91 2.04 12.03
C LEU A 95 -3.02 3.00 11.61
N LEU A 96 -3.07 3.38 10.32
CA LEU A 96 -4.13 4.23 9.77
C LEU A 96 -5.50 3.55 9.82
N GLU A 97 -5.59 2.24 9.57
CA GLU A 97 -6.86 1.50 9.78
C GLU A 97 -7.33 1.61 11.24
N GLY A 98 -6.43 1.55 12.21
CA GLY A 98 -6.74 1.73 13.63
C GLY A 98 -7.18 3.16 14.01
N LEU A 99 -6.81 4.16 13.20
CA LEU A 99 -7.19 5.57 13.37
C LEU A 99 -8.50 5.93 12.63
N SER A 100 -9.11 4.97 11.94
CA SER A 100 -10.39 5.15 11.24
C SER A 100 -11.48 5.60 12.20
N GLY A 101 -12.10 6.73 11.92
CA GLY A 101 -13.18 7.28 12.73
C GLY A 101 -13.69 8.63 12.22
N PRO A 102 -14.71 9.21 12.88
CA PRO A 102 -15.40 10.41 12.39
C PRO A 102 -14.48 11.64 12.20
N GLY A 103 -13.35 11.68 12.90
CA GLY A 103 -12.35 12.75 12.74
C GLY A 103 -11.62 12.66 11.39
N PHE A 104 -11.33 11.44 10.93
CA PHE A 104 -10.63 11.19 9.68
C PHE A 104 -11.56 11.46 8.48
N GLU A 105 -12.82 11.02 8.56
CA GLU A 105 -13.83 11.33 7.54
C GLU A 105 -14.02 12.84 7.37
N LYS A 106 -14.11 13.60 8.46
CA LYS A 106 -14.19 15.07 8.42
C LYS A 106 -12.93 15.72 7.85
N LEU A 107 -11.75 15.16 8.13
CA LEU A 107 -10.49 15.63 7.58
C LEU A 107 -10.45 15.39 6.07
N PHE A 108 -10.81 14.17 5.63
CA PHE A 108 -10.91 13.81 4.22
C PHE A 108 -11.90 14.73 3.51
N GLU A 109 -13.11 14.89 4.02
CA GLU A 109 -14.13 15.73 3.39
C GLU A 109 -13.64 17.19 3.24
N ARG A 110 -13.04 17.75 4.28
CA ARG A 110 -12.48 19.11 4.24
C ARG A 110 -11.35 19.25 3.23
N LYS A 111 -10.53 18.22 3.05
CA LYS A 111 -9.36 18.28 2.17
C LYS A 111 -9.69 17.85 0.73
N LEU A 112 -10.24 16.66 0.56
CA LEU A 112 -10.40 16.03 -0.75
C LEU A 112 -11.86 15.87 -1.17
N GLY A 113 -12.84 16.27 -0.35
CA GLY A 113 -14.27 16.15 -0.68
C GLY A 113 -14.66 16.83 -2.00
N LYS A 114 -14.18 18.06 -2.24
CA LYS A 114 -14.40 18.77 -3.52
C LYS A 114 -13.79 18.03 -4.72
N LEU A 115 -12.64 17.40 -4.52
CA LEU A 115 -11.96 16.66 -5.58
C LEU A 115 -12.67 15.33 -5.87
N LEU A 116 -13.16 14.65 -4.83
CA LEU A 116 -14.00 13.46 -4.95
C LEU A 116 -15.29 13.77 -5.71
N GLN A 117 -15.98 14.85 -5.35
CA GLN A 117 -17.19 15.29 -6.04
C GLN A 117 -16.91 15.56 -7.53
N TYR A 118 -15.82 16.28 -7.83
CA TYR A 118 -15.43 16.55 -9.22
C TYR A 118 -15.18 15.24 -10.00
N ASP A 119 -14.50 14.26 -9.39
CA ASP A 119 -14.29 12.95 -10.01
C ASP A 119 -15.60 12.22 -10.29
N GLN A 120 -16.57 12.27 -9.38
CA GLN A 120 -17.90 11.65 -9.58
C GLN A 120 -18.71 12.34 -10.68
N GLU A 121 -18.60 13.65 -10.82
CA GLU A 121 -19.33 14.43 -11.84
C GLU A 121 -18.72 14.30 -13.24
N HIS A 122 -17.41 14.08 -13.34
CA HIS A 122 -16.65 14.15 -14.60
C HIS A 122 -15.92 12.87 -15.01
N ASP A 123 -15.97 11.80 -14.19
CA ASP A 123 -15.22 10.56 -14.40
C ASP A 123 -13.72 10.78 -14.63
N SER A 124 -13.14 11.74 -13.89
CA SER A 124 -11.82 12.31 -14.22
C SER A 124 -10.61 11.63 -13.59
N ASN A 125 -10.81 10.80 -12.56
CA ASN A 125 -9.74 10.07 -11.84
C ASN A 125 -8.60 10.98 -11.33
N MET A 126 -8.94 12.16 -10.81
CA MET A 126 -8.04 13.15 -10.25
C MET A 126 -7.48 12.71 -8.90
N LEU A 127 -8.28 12.09 -8.03
CA LEU A 127 -7.80 11.50 -6.77
C LEU A 127 -6.74 10.44 -7.02
N LEU A 128 -6.96 9.57 -8.02
CA LEU A 128 -6.00 8.55 -8.43
C LEU A 128 -4.71 9.20 -8.95
N THR A 129 -4.84 10.22 -9.79
CA THR A 129 -3.68 10.95 -10.30
C THR A 129 -2.88 11.59 -9.16
N PHE A 130 -3.56 12.18 -8.18
CA PHE A 130 -2.91 12.81 -7.05
C PHE A 130 -2.21 11.81 -6.13
N TYR A 131 -2.84 10.65 -5.88
CA TYR A 131 -2.22 9.56 -5.13
C TYR A 131 -0.92 9.10 -5.76
N HIS A 132 -0.95 8.77 -7.05
CA HIS A 132 0.26 8.34 -7.77
C HIS A 132 1.32 9.44 -7.83
N TYR A 133 0.93 10.71 -7.90
CA TYR A 133 1.87 11.83 -7.83
C TYR A 133 2.64 11.88 -6.50
N LEU A 134 1.96 11.66 -5.38
CA LEU A 134 2.58 11.64 -4.06
C LEU A 134 3.44 10.37 -3.87
N GLU A 135 2.98 9.21 -4.31
CA GLU A 135 3.76 7.95 -4.33
C GLU A 135 5.06 8.10 -5.14
N CYS A 136 5.00 8.79 -6.28
CA CYS A 136 6.14 9.09 -7.14
C CYS A 136 6.94 10.33 -6.68
N ARG A 137 6.86 10.72 -5.40
CA ARG A 137 7.65 11.82 -4.80
C ARG A 137 7.53 13.15 -5.56
N GLY A 138 6.37 13.39 -6.17
CA GLY A 138 6.10 14.58 -6.97
C GLY A 138 6.68 14.57 -8.39
N SER A 139 7.13 13.42 -8.90
CA SER A 139 7.68 13.28 -10.26
C SER A 139 6.58 13.13 -11.30
N LEU A 140 6.45 14.10 -12.21
CA LEU A 140 5.49 14.05 -13.32
C LEU A 140 5.72 12.86 -14.26
N ILE A 141 6.99 12.47 -14.46
CA ILE A 141 7.37 11.41 -15.40
C ILE A 141 7.02 10.04 -14.81
N GLU A 142 7.40 9.80 -13.55
CA GLU A 142 7.10 8.54 -12.88
C GLU A 142 5.59 8.37 -12.68
N THR A 143 4.89 9.44 -12.31
CA THR A 143 3.42 9.43 -12.22
C THR A 143 2.79 9.05 -13.56
N ALA A 144 3.23 9.67 -14.65
CA ALA A 144 2.75 9.40 -16.01
C ALA A 144 2.95 7.94 -16.40
N ASN A 145 4.13 7.38 -16.10
CA ASN A 145 4.43 5.97 -16.35
C ASN A 145 3.53 5.05 -15.52
N SER A 146 3.33 5.35 -14.23
CA SER A 146 2.51 4.53 -13.33
C SER A 146 1.02 4.51 -13.73
N LEU A 147 0.53 5.60 -14.32
CA LEU A 147 -0.85 5.76 -14.77
C LEU A 147 -1.03 5.46 -16.26
N TYR A 148 0.03 5.10 -16.98
CA TYR A 148 0.02 4.87 -18.44
C TYR A 148 -0.55 6.05 -19.25
N ILE A 149 -0.24 7.29 -18.85
CA ILE A 149 -0.68 8.53 -19.53
C ILE A 149 0.52 9.40 -19.89
N HIS A 150 0.29 10.45 -20.68
CA HIS A 150 1.36 11.39 -21.04
C HIS A 150 1.66 12.35 -19.88
N ARG A 151 2.94 12.74 -19.69
CA ARG A 151 3.37 13.69 -18.64
C ARG A 151 2.61 15.02 -18.66
N ASN A 152 2.23 15.50 -19.85
CA ASN A 152 1.47 16.74 -19.98
C ASN A 152 0.05 16.59 -19.42
N SER A 153 -0.54 15.40 -19.55
CA SER A 153 -1.84 15.10 -18.95
C SER A 153 -1.75 15.10 -17.43
N VAL A 154 -0.68 14.53 -16.86
CA VAL A 154 -0.42 14.63 -15.39
C VAL A 154 -0.31 16.09 -14.97
N LYS A 155 0.49 16.89 -15.69
CA LYS A 155 0.67 18.32 -15.39
C LYS A 155 -0.67 19.07 -15.39
N TYR A 156 -1.47 18.89 -16.45
CA TYR A 156 -2.80 19.51 -16.56
C TYR A 156 -3.73 19.07 -15.41
N ARG A 157 -3.74 17.77 -15.07
CA ARG A 157 -4.53 17.25 -13.96
C ARG A 157 -4.09 17.87 -12.62
N LEU A 158 -2.80 18.05 -12.37
CA LEU A 158 -2.30 18.68 -11.14
C LEU A 158 -2.62 20.18 -11.07
N GLU A 159 -2.58 20.90 -12.19
CA GLU A 159 -3.07 22.28 -12.29
C GLU A 159 -4.56 22.33 -11.94
N ARG A 160 -5.35 21.41 -12.50
CA ARG A 160 -6.79 21.31 -12.21
C ARG A 160 -7.07 20.93 -10.75
N ILE A 161 -6.28 20.03 -10.15
CA ILE A 161 -6.36 19.69 -8.73
C ILE A 161 -6.11 20.94 -7.88
N ARG A 162 -5.10 21.75 -8.20
CA ARG A 162 -4.87 23.03 -7.52
C ARG A 162 -6.07 23.96 -7.63
N ASP A 163 -6.65 24.09 -8.82
CA ASP A 163 -7.81 24.97 -9.03
C ASP A 163 -9.03 24.54 -8.21
N ILE A 164 -9.31 23.23 -8.14
CA ILE A 164 -10.47 22.68 -7.42
C ILE A 164 -10.29 22.78 -5.90
N THR A 165 -9.10 22.42 -5.43
CA THR A 165 -8.83 22.26 -4.00
C THR A 165 -8.34 23.54 -3.33
N GLY A 166 -7.66 24.41 -4.09
CA GLY A 166 -6.97 25.60 -3.58
C GLY A 166 -5.65 25.28 -2.86
N PHE A 167 -5.14 24.05 -2.95
CA PHE A 167 -3.94 23.63 -2.22
C PHE A 167 -2.65 24.11 -2.85
N ASP A 168 -1.67 24.40 -1.98
CA ASP A 168 -0.30 24.44 -2.43
C ASP A 168 0.24 23.02 -2.46
N LEU A 169 0.22 22.40 -3.65
CA LEU A 169 0.80 21.07 -3.85
C LEU A 169 2.31 21.00 -3.59
N ASN A 170 3.00 22.10 -3.24
CA ASN A 170 4.39 22.08 -2.82
C ASN A 170 4.58 22.20 -1.29
N ASP A 171 3.53 22.48 -0.50
CA ASP A 171 3.62 22.50 0.96
C ASP A 171 3.78 21.06 1.48
N PRO A 172 4.92 20.70 2.11
CA PRO A 172 5.14 19.35 2.61
C PRO A 172 4.07 18.90 3.61
N ARG A 173 3.52 19.84 4.40
CA ARG A 173 2.49 19.52 5.38
C ARG A 173 1.16 19.22 4.72
N GLU A 174 0.79 20.02 3.73
CA GLU A 174 -0.40 19.78 2.90
C GLU A 174 -0.29 18.47 2.13
N GLN A 175 0.85 18.20 1.49
CA GLN A 175 1.12 16.93 0.81
C GLN A 175 0.95 15.74 1.76
N PHE A 176 1.57 15.78 2.95
CA PHE A 176 1.47 14.70 3.92
C PHE A 176 0.02 14.43 4.35
N VAL A 177 -0.73 15.49 4.68
CA VAL A 177 -2.14 15.35 5.10
C VAL A 177 -2.99 14.80 3.96
N CYS A 178 -2.81 15.30 2.73
CA CYS A 178 -3.54 14.81 1.56
C CYS A 178 -3.18 13.36 1.23
N HIS A 179 -1.92 12.97 1.34
CA HIS A 179 -1.47 11.59 1.12
C HIS A 179 -2.14 10.64 2.11
N LEU A 180 -2.12 11.00 3.39
CA LEU A 180 -2.78 10.26 4.46
C LEU A 180 -4.29 10.14 4.21
N CYS A 181 -4.93 11.20 3.73
CA CYS A 181 -6.35 11.17 3.32
C CYS A 181 -6.61 10.21 2.15
N LEU A 182 -5.76 10.22 1.12
CA LEU A 182 -5.88 9.33 -0.04
C LEU A 182 -5.66 7.87 0.35
N ILE A 183 -4.65 7.59 1.17
CA ILE A 183 -4.38 6.25 1.69
C ILE A 183 -5.61 5.72 2.43
N TYR A 184 -6.18 6.51 3.33
CA TYR A 184 -7.40 6.12 4.04
C TYR A 184 -8.56 5.84 3.08
N TYR A 185 -8.77 6.70 2.08
CA TYR A 185 -9.82 6.52 1.09
C TYR A 185 -9.70 5.17 0.36
N TYR A 186 -8.51 4.85 -0.15
CA TYR A 186 -8.27 3.57 -0.84
C TYR A 186 -8.22 2.36 0.09
N LEU A 187 -8.00 2.55 1.39
CA LEU A 187 -8.14 1.47 2.39
C LEU A 187 -9.61 1.16 2.71
N GLN A 188 -10.53 2.10 2.52
CA GLN A 188 -11.97 1.96 2.81
C GLN A 188 -12.80 1.54 1.59
N GLU A 189 -12.39 1.91 0.38
CA GLU A 189 -13.05 1.42 -0.84
C GLU A 189 -12.96 -0.12 -0.94
N LYS A 190 -14.11 -0.75 -1.24
CA LYS A 190 -14.30 -2.21 -1.30
C LYS A 190 -14.38 -2.72 -2.73
#